data_AF-A0A935GHI3-F1
#
_entry.id   AF-A0A935GHI3-F1
#
_cell.length_a   1.000
_cell.length_b   1.000
_cell.length_c   1.000
_cell.angle_alpha   90.00
_cell.angle_beta   90.00
_cell.angle_gamma   90.00
#
_symmetry.space_group_name_H-M   'P 1'
#
loop_
_entity.id
_entity.type
_entity.pdbx_description
1 polymer ?
#
loop_
_entity_poly.entity_id
_entity_poly.type
_entity_poly.pdbx_seq_one_letter_code
_entity_poly.pdbx_strand_id
1 'polypeptide(L)'
;MALIGVTPGFTQMQIVYRAVRTHLLTGASEEDACRLAKYEASFGGAMRGNLVHMLDQLGVCELLGVTSAADLFGSASHLLHTTSAVRYPTFLGAQNYTGSQPPLVRSAFLMRYAREVLAPELSQLQVAAFLPLGRSVAAVLEILETERRIPKGRTLYGFPHPSGANGHRARQFEEEKLTLRKCLKEVLSGRFPTSAAKQLHAVNGSDIER
;
A
#
# COMPACT_ATOMS: atom_id res chain seq x y z
N MET A 1 -1.49 -10.11 -4.49
CA MET A 1 -1.72 -9.13 -3.40
C MET A 1 -1.56 -7.70 -3.93
N ALA A 2 -2.11 -6.70 -3.23
CA ALA A 2 -1.95 -5.29 -3.59
C ALA A 2 -1.24 -4.51 -2.48
N LEU A 3 -0.23 -3.73 -2.84
CA LEU A 3 0.46 -2.77 -1.97
C LEU A 3 -0.03 -1.35 -2.29
N ILE A 4 -0.55 -0.65 -1.29
CA ILE A 4 -1.17 0.65 -1.46
C ILE A 4 -0.39 1.70 -0.66
N GLY A 5 0.32 2.58 -1.37
CA GLY A 5 0.99 3.75 -0.81
C GLY A 5 0.04 4.96 -0.66
N VAL A 6 0.55 6.05 -0.09
CA VAL A 6 -0.18 7.33 -0.02
C VAL A 6 -0.24 7.98 -1.41
N THR A 7 0.93 8.32 -1.94
CA THR A 7 1.16 8.95 -3.23
C THR A 7 2.60 8.67 -3.64
N PRO A 8 2.93 8.62 -4.95
CA PRO A 8 4.31 8.65 -5.38
C PRO A 8 5.02 9.92 -4.87
N GLY A 9 6.26 9.79 -4.42
CA GLY A 9 7.13 10.91 -4.04
C GLY A 9 8.03 11.40 -5.18
N PHE A 10 8.78 12.47 -4.95
CA PHE A 10 9.68 13.09 -5.91
C PHE A 10 10.68 12.12 -6.53
N THR A 11 11.35 11.29 -5.71
CA THR A 11 12.32 10.29 -6.20
C THR A 11 11.67 9.28 -7.14
N GLN A 12 10.47 8.79 -6.80
CA GLN A 12 9.74 7.83 -7.63
C GLN A 12 9.32 8.49 -8.95
N MET A 13 8.81 9.73 -8.89
CA MET A 13 8.50 10.54 -10.07
C MET A 13 9.73 10.69 -10.98
N GLN A 14 10.88 11.05 -10.42
CA GLN A 14 12.12 11.20 -11.18
C GLN A 14 12.56 9.90 -11.85
N ILE A 15 12.47 8.75 -11.14
CA ILE A 15 12.79 7.44 -11.70
C ILE A 15 11.87 7.14 -12.88
N VAL A 16 10.56 7.34 -12.75
CA VAL A 16 9.60 7.10 -13.85
C VAL A 16 9.98 7.92 -15.08
N TYR A 17 10.17 9.24 -14.96
CA TYR A 17 10.48 10.08 -16.11
C TYR A 17 11.80 9.68 -16.79
N ARG A 18 12.83 9.35 -16.00
CA ARG A 18 14.13 8.91 -16.54
C ARG A 18 14.03 7.56 -17.25
N ALA A 19 13.32 6.61 -16.65
CA ALA A 19 13.12 5.27 -17.20
C ALA A 19 12.31 5.32 -18.50
N VAL A 20 11.16 6.03 -18.51
CA VAL A 20 10.34 6.19 -19.73
C VAL A 20 11.17 6.81 -20.84
N ARG A 21 11.87 7.93 -20.57
CA ARG A 21 12.72 8.56 -21.59
C ARG A 21 13.77 7.61 -22.14
N THR A 22 14.41 6.83 -21.26
CA THR A 22 15.45 5.88 -21.68
C THR A 22 14.87 4.79 -22.58
N HIS A 23 13.79 4.13 -22.14
CA HIS A 23 13.16 3.04 -22.88
C HIS A 23 12.62 3.48 -24.24
N LEU A 24 12.01 4.67 -24.32
CA LEU A 24 11.55 5.24 -25.58
C LEU A 24 12.73 5.53 -26.54
N LEU A 25 13.83 6.10 -26.03
CA LEU A 25 15.02 6.38 -26.86
C LEU A 25 15.70 5.10 -27.36
N THR A 26 15.54 3.98 -26.67
CA THR A 26 16.04 2.67 -27.09
C THR A 26 15.04 1.88 -27.96
N GLY A 27 13.93 2.49 -28.38
CA GLY A 27 12.96 1.91 -29.31
C GLY A 27 11.87 1.06 -28.67
N ALA A 28 11.67 1.13 -27.34
CA ALA A 28 10.52 0.49 -26.71
C ALA A 28 9.20 1.20 -27.12
N SER A 29 8.11 0.44 -27.13
CA SER A 29 6.76 1.01 -27.26
C SER A 29 6.42 1.90 -26.05
N GLU A 30 5.45 2.81 -26.20
CA GLU A 30 4.97 3.63 -25.08
C GLU A 30 4.44 2.76 -23.92
N GLU A 31 3.73 1.68 -24.25
CA GLU A 31 3.20 0.74 -23.27
C GLU A 31 4.31 0.02 -22.50
N ASP A 32 5.33 -0.49 -23.21
CA ASP A 32 6.47 -1.14 -22.57
C ASP A 32 7.30 -0.17 -21.74
N ALA A 33 7.54 1.04 -22.24
CA ALA A 33 8.25 2.08 -21.50
C ALA A 33 7.52 2.41 -20.19
N CYS A 34 6.19 2.55 -20.23
CA CYS A 34 5.37 2.78 -19.04
C CYS A 34 5.42 1.60 -18.07
N ARG A 35 5.31 0.36 -18.58
CA ARG A 35 5.35 -0.86 -17.78
C ARG A 35 6.69 -1.03 -17.05
N LEU A 36 7.80 -0.87 -17.77
CA LEU A 36 9.16 -0.97 -17.22
C LEU A 36 9.43 0.15 -16.21
N ALA A 37 9.06 1.39 -16.53
CA ALA A 37 9.22 2.51 -15.61
C ALA A 37 8.40 2.35 -14.31
N LYS A 38 7.16 1.84 -14.40
CA LYS A 38 6.35 1.52 -13.22
C LYS A 38 7.06 0.50 -12.33
N TYR A 39 7.63 -0.52 -12.93
CA TYR A 39 8.36 -1.57 -12.20
C TYR A 39 9.61 -1.03 -11.50
N GLU A 40 10.41 -0.20 -12.19
CA GLU A 40 11.61 0.41 -11.63
C GLU A 40 11.29 1.37 -10.47
N ALA A 41 10.24 2.18 -10.62
CA ALA A 41 9.87 3.18 -9.62
C ALA A 41 9.11 2.62 -8.41
N SER A 42 8.38 1.51 -8.58
CA SER A 42 7.54 0.92 -7.54
C SER A 42 8.36 0.60 -6.29
N PHE A 43 8.13 1.36 -5.23
CA PHE A 43 8.80 1.22 -3.93
C PHE A 43 10.35 1.22 -3.99
N GLY A 44 10.97 1.81 -5.02
CA GLY A 44 12.42 1.73 -5.26
C GLY A 44 13.32 2.20 -4.10
N GLY A 45 14.57 1.74 -4.10
CA GLY A 45 15.59 2.06 -3.09
C GLY A 45 15.45 1.29 -1.78
N ALA A 46 15.90 1.89 -0.67
CA ALA A 46 15.88 1.26 0.66
C ALA A 46 14.47 0.86 1.15
N MET A 47 13.43 1.48 0.61
CA MET A 47 12.05 1.16 0.93
C MET A 47 11.65 -0.24 0.45
N ARG A 48 12.13 -0.67 -0.75
CA ARG A 48 11.86 -2.01 -1.29
C ARG A 48 12.45 -3.08 -0.38
N GLY A 49 13.72 -2.92 0.01
CA GLY A 49 14.40 -3.90 0.87
C GLY A 49 13.70 -4.10 2.21
N ASN A 50 13.27 -3.01 2.85
CA ASN A 50 12.50 -3.09 4.09
C ASN A 50 11.15 -3.80 3.90
N LEU A 51 10.46 -3.51 2.80
CA LEU A 51 9.18 -4.12 2.49
C LEU A 51 9.33 -5.62 2.21
N VAL A 52 10.32 -6.01 1.41
CA VAL A 52 10.67 -7.41 1.16
C VAL A 52 10.91 -8.15 2.47
N HIS A 53 11.75 -7.59 3.35
CA HIS A 53 12.06 -8.23 4.64
C HIS A 53 10.80 -8.45 5.51
N MET A 54 9.92 -7.44 5.62
CA MET A 54 8.68 -7.58 6.38
C MET A 54 7.71 -8.59 5.74
N LEU A 55 7.62 -8.63 4.40
CA LEU A 55 6.78 -9.60 3.68
C LEU A 55 7.31 -11.03 3.84
N ASP A 56 8.63 -11.23 3.81
CA ASP A 56 9.25 -12.52 4.10
C ASP A 56 8.90 -12.98 5.53
N GLN A 57 9.00 -12.06 6.51
CA GLN A 57 8.64 -12.35 7.91
C GLN A 57 7.14 -12.62 8.13
N LEU A 58 6.26 -12.08 7.28
CA LEU A 58 4.83 -12.43 7.27
C LEU A 58 4.55 -13.83 6.71
N GLY A 59 5.53 -14.45 6.04
CA GLY A 59 5.35 -15.75 5.37
C GLY A 59 4.65 -15.65 4.03
N VAL A 60 4.75 -14.50 3.35
CA VAL A 60 4.16 -14.30 2.02
C VAL A 60 4.68 -15.33 1.02
N CYS A 61 5.96 -15.71 1.14
CA CYS A 61 6.62 -16.69 0.28
C CYS A 61 5.90 -18.04 0.26
N GLU A 62 5.63 -18.60 1.45
CA GLU A 62 4.92 -19.87 1.62
C GLU A 62 3.50 -19.79 1.04
N LEU A 63 2.80 -18.68 1.28
CA LEU A 63 1.40 -18.51 0.87
C LEU A 63 1.23 -18.26 -0.64
N LEU A 64 2.24 -17.65 -1.29
CA LEU A 64 2.20 -17.32 -2.72
C LEU A 64 3.06 -18.26 -3.59
N GLY A 65 3.78 -19.21 -2.98
CA GLY A 65 4.64 -20.15 -3.70
C GLY A 65 5.86 -19.49 -4.34
N VAL A 66 6.43 -18.45 -3.73
CA VAL A 66 7.65 -17.77 -4.20
C VAL A 66 8.81 -18.02 -3.24
N THR A 67 10.05 -17.84 -3.70
CA THR A 67 11.25 -18.13 -2.88
C THR A 67 11.57 -16.97 -1.95
N SER A 68 11.39 -15.74 -2.44
CA SER A 68 11.50 -14.52 -1.65
C SER A 68 10.40 -13.53 -2.04
N ALA A 69 9.98 -12.67 -1.11
CA ALA A 69 9.14 -11.52 -1.42
C ALA A 69 9.80 -10.55 -2.41
N ALA A 70 11.13 -10.63 -2.63
CA ALA A 70 11.81 -9.93 -3.71
C ALA A 70 11.29 -10.34 -5.10
N ASP A 71 10.90 -11.61 -5.27
CA ASP A 71 10.40 -12.17 -6.54
C ASP A 71 9.09 -11.46 -6.97
N LEU A 72 8.30 -10.98 -6.00
CA LEU A 72 7.08 -10.19 -6.27
C LEU A 72 7.39 -8.87 -7.00
N PHE A 73 8.60 -8.35 -6.82
CA PHE A 73 9.11 -7.22 -7.59
C PHE A 73 9.99 -7.70 -8.73
N GLY A 74 9.73 -8.86 -9.33
CA GLY A 74 10.56 -9.42 -10.40
C GLY A 74 9.85 -10.53 -11.16
N SER A 75 10.41 -11.74 -11.10
CA SER A 75 9.92 -12.94 -11.79
C SER A 75 8.45 -13.28 -11.47
N ALA A 76 8.00 -12.99 -10.26
CA ALA A 76 6.62 -13.20 -9.79
C ALA A 76 5.79 -11.90 -9.75
N SER A 77 6.13 -10.90 -10.56
CA SER A 77 5.43 -9.60 -10.59
C SER A 77 3.94 -9.67 -10.91
N HIS A 78 3.48 -10.71 -11.60
CA HIS A 78 2.06 -10.96 -11.83
C HIS A 78 1.26 -11.23 -10.54
N LEU A 79 1.92 -11.61 -9.44
CA LEU A 79 1.29 -11.81 -8.13
C LEU A 79 1.19 -10.52 -7.30
N LEU A 80 1.80 -9.43 -7.77
CA LEU A 80 1.88 -8.17 -7.04
C LEU A 80 1.30 -7.00 -7.84
N HIS A 81 0.30 -6.35 -7.24
CA HIS A 81 -0.20 -5.07 -7.70
C HIS A 81 0.36 -3.94 -6.83
N THR A 82 0.93 -2.90 -7.43
CA THR A 82 1.39 -1.70 -6.73
C THR A 82 0.58 -0.49 -7.16
N THR A 83 0.05 0.25 -6.17
CA THR A 83 -0.76 1.45 -6.42
C THR A 83 -0.68 2.42 -5.23
N SER A 84 -1.44 3.52 -5.29
CA SER A 84 -1.48 4.56 -4.26
C SER A 84 -2.88 5.14 -4.10
N ALA A 85 -3.22 5.60 -2.89
CA ALA A 85 -4.48 6.27 -2.59
C ALA A 85 -4.69 7.52 -3.45
N VAL A 86 -3.61 8.24 -3.72
CA VAL A 86 -3.54 9.27 -4.76
C VAL A 86 -2.55 8.80 -5.81
N ARG A 87 -3.05 8.52 -7.02
CA ARG A 87 -2.27 7.88 -8.10
C ARG A 87 -1.06 8.72 -8.56
N TYR A 88 -1.19 10.04 -8.52
CA TYR A 88 -0.21 10.97 -9.09
C TYR A 88 0.68 11.58 -8.01
N PRO A 89 1.96 11.88 -8.32
CA PRO A 89 2.86 12.57 -7.39
C PRO A 89 2.22 13.83 -6.83
N THR A 90 2.11 13.90 -5.50
CA THR A 90 1.43 14.98 -4.79
C THR A 90 2.39 15.63 -3.80
N PHE A 91 2.43 16.95 -3.81
CA PHE A 91 3.36 17.75 -3.02
C PHE A 91 2.61 18.83 -2.24
N LEU A 92 3.15 19.20 -1.07
CA LEU A 92 2.71 20.35 -0.30
C LEU A 92 3.94 21.18 0.09
N GLY A 93 3.97 22.46 -0.30
CA GLY A 93 5.11 23.33 0.00
C GLY A 93 6.45 22.79 -0.53
N ALA A 94 6.45 22.26 -1.76
CA ALA A 94 7.60 21.60 -2.41
C ALA A 94 8.14 20.33 -1.71
N GLN A 95 7.44 19.82 -0.69
CA GLN A 95 7.75 18.56 -0.01
C GLN A 95 6.78 17.45 -0.43
N ASN A 96 7.22 16.19 -0.31
CA ASN A 96 6.35 15.04 -0.55
C ASN A 96 5.14 15.08 0.40
N TYR A 97 3.93 14.96 -0.14
CA TYR A 97 2.74 14.83 0.69
C TYR A 97 2.73 13.44 1.37
N THR A 98 2.53 13.42 2.69
CA THR A 98 2.65 12.20 3.52
C THR A 98 1.30 11.63 3.96
N GLY A 99 0.19 12.27 3.59
CA GLY A 99 -1.16 11.84 3.98
C GLY A 99 -1.68 12.43 5.30
N SER A 100 -0.91 13.29 5.98
CA SER A 100 -1.23 13.78 7.34
C SER A 100 -1.56 15.27 7.43
N GLN A 101 -1.09 16.12 6.53
CA GLN A 101 -1.32 17.57 6.56
C GLN A 101 -1.69 18.09 5.17
N PRO A 102 -2.99 18.29 4.86
CA PRO A 102 -4.13 17.84 5.65
C PRO A 102 -4.22 16.30 5.69
N PRO A 103 -4.92 15.68 6.64
CA PRO A 103 -5.21 14.25 6.59
C PRO A 103 -5.92 13.89 5.29
N LEU A 104 -5.49 12.84 4.61
CA LEU A 104 -6.00 12.47 3.28
C LEU A 104 -7.53 12.37 3.26
N VAL A 105 -8.09 11.67 4.26
CA VAL A 105 -9.54 11.46 4.43
C VAL A 105 -10.33 12.75 4.68
N ARG A 106 -9.68 13.85 5.10
CA ARG A 106 -10.31 15.15 5.33
C ARG A 106 -10.27 16.06 4.10
N SER A 107 -9.57 15.68 3.03
CA SER A 107 -9.52 16.44 1.79
C SER A 107 -10.45 15.82 0.76
N ALA A 108 -11.54 16.53 0.43
CA ALA A 108 -12.46 16.10 -0.63
C ALA A 108 -11.76 15.91 -1.97
N PHE A 109 -10.80 16.80 -2.29
CA PHE A 109 -9.99 16.72 -3.51
C PHE A 109 -9.15 15.44 -3.55
N LEU A 110 -8.45 15.08 -2.47
CA LEU A 110 -7.62 13.87 -2.44
C LEU A 110 -8.48 12.60 -2.39
N MET A 111 -9.56 12.61 -1.62
CA MET A 111 -10.51 11.49 -1.54
C MET A 111 -11.21 11.20 -2.87
N ARG A 112 -11.30 12.18 -3.77
CA ARG A 112 -11.80 11.95 -5.13
C ARG A 112 -10.96 10.92 -5.87
N TYR A 113 -9.62 11.00 -5.80
CA TYR A 113 -8.74 9.98 -6.40
C TYR A 113 -8.94 8.62 -5.76
N ALA A 114 -9.09 8.55 -4.43
CA ALA A 114 -9.34 7.29 -3.76
C ALA A 114 -10.65 6.63 -4.22
N ARG A 115 -11.72 7.42 -4.38
CA ARG A 115 -13.05 6.90 -4.75
C ARG A 115 -13.22 6.62 -6.24
N GLU A 116 -12.67 7.47 -7.10
CA GLU A 116 -12.88 7.44 -8.55
C GLU A 116 -11.78 6.70 -9.31
N VAL A 117 -10.60 6.51 -8.69
CA VAL A 117 -9.44 5.89 -9.34
C VAL A 117 -9.00 4.64 -8.60
N LEU A 118 -8.67 4.74 -7.32
CA LEU A 118 -8.18 3.59 -6.54
C LEU A 118 -9.28 2.53 -6.36
N ALA A 119 -10.50 2.93 -5.95
CA ALA A 119 -11.54 1.97 -5.65
C ALA A 119 -11.95 1.11 -6.87
N PRO A 120 -12.19 1.68 -8.08
CA PRO A 120 -12.42 0.88 -9.27
C PRO A 120 -11.25 -0.06 -9.61
N GLU A 121 -10.01 0.41 -9.45
CA GLU A 121 -8.80 -0.39 -9.68
C GLU A 121 -8.73 -1.59 -8.72
N LEU A 122 -8.97 -1.39 -7.42
CA LEU A 122 -8.95 -2.48 -6.43
C LEU A 122 -10.11 -3.46 -6.60
N SER A 123 -11.29 -2.99 -7.03
CA SER A 123 -12.47 -3.84 -7.25
C SER A 123 -12.33 -4.78 -8.44
N GLN A 124 -11.40 -4.51 -9.36
CA GLN A 124 -11.05 -5.44 -10.44
C GLN A 124 -10.20 -6.63 -9.94
N LEU A 125 -9.60 -6.54 -8.75
CA LEU A 125 -8.77 -7.60 -8.19
C LEU A 125 -9.64 -8.68 -7.54
N GLN A 126 -9.82 -9.81 -8.21
CA GLN A 126 -10.74 -10.86 -7.76
C GLN A 126 -10.30 -11.53 -6.45
N VAL A 127 -9.00 -11.84 -6.30
CA VAL A 127 -8.44 -12.52 -5.12
C VAL A 127 -7.15 -11.82 -4.70
N ALA A 128 -7.28 -10.69 -3.99
CA ALA A 128 -6.14 -9.93 -3.52
C ALA A 128 -6.33 -9.46 -2.07
N ALA A 129 -5.32 -9.71 -1.24
CA ALA A 129 -5.10 -9.01 0.01
C ALA A 129 -4.64 -7.57 -0.26
N PHE A 130 -5.27 -6.59 0.40
CA PHE A 130 -4.94 -5.18 0.32
C PHE A 130 -4.05 -4.80 1.50
N LEU A 131 -2.81 -4.40 1.23
CA LEU A 131 -1.85 -3.98 2.26
C LEU A 131 -1.71 -2.45 2.24
N PRO A 132 -2.42 -1.72 3.12
CA PRO A 132 -2.23 -0.29 3.26
C PRO A 132 -0.88 -0.01 3.91
N LEU A 133 -0.06 0.80 3.26
CA LEU A 133 1.21 1.22 3.83
C LEU A 133 0.97 2.46 4.68
N GLY A 134 0.75 2.26 5.98
CA GLY A 134 0.56 3.32 6.97
C GLY A 134 -0.90 3.72 7.24
N ARG A 135 -1.08 4.47 8.33
CA ARG A 135 -2.40 4.80 8.92
C ARG A 135 -3.30 5.64 8.00
N SER A 136 -2.72 6.55 7.23
CA SER A 136 -3.49 7.42 6.31
C SER A 136 -4.17 6.58 5.22
N VAL A 137 -3.47 5.61 4.64
CA VAL A 137 -4.02 4.71 3.62
C VAL A 137 -5.02 3.73 4.25
N ALA A 138 -4.73 3.20 5.44
CA ALA A 138 -5.66 2.34 6.17
C ALA A 138 -7.02 3.00 6.37
N ALA A 139 -7.04 4.27 6.82
CA ALA A 139 -8.28 5.04 6.99
C ALA A 139 -9.03 5.25 5.66
N VAL A 140 -8.31 5.41 4.54
CA VAL A 140 -8.94 5.48 3.21
C VAL A 140 -9.63 4.17 2.85
N LEU A 141 -8.93 3.04 3.01
CA LEU A 141 -9.51 1.73 2.70
C LEU A 141 -10.73 1.41 3.57
N GLU A 142 -10.70 1.78 4.85
CA GLU A 142 -11.84 1.63 5.77
C GLU A 142 -13.08 2.41 5.29
N ILE A 143 -12.88 3.65 4.81
CA ILE A 143 -13.96 4.44 4.21
C ILE A 143 -14.48 3.78 2.94
N LEU A 144 -13.59 3.33 2.04
CA LEU A 144 -14.00 2.68 0.79
C LEU A 144 -14.74 1.37 1.03
N GLU A 145 -14.33 0.59 2.03
CA GLU A 145 -15.02 -0.62 2.51
C GLU A 145 -16.40 -0.28 3.09
N THR A 146 -16.51 0.78 3.88
CA THR A 146 -17.77 1.24 4.48
C THR A 146 -18.75 1.73 3.41
N GLU A 147 -18.24 2.47 2.42
CA GLU A 147 -18.98 2.91 1.23
C GLU A 147 -19.29 1.77 0.24
N ARG A 148 -18.83 0.54 0.53
CA ARG A 148 -18.99 -0.65 -0.34
C ARG A 148 -18.40 -0.47 -1.74
N ARG A 149 -17.39 0.39 -1.89
CA ARG A 149 -16.67 0.61 -3.15
C ARG A 149 -15.60 -0.44 -3.41
N ILE A 150 -15.10 -1.07 -2.34
CA ILE A 150 -14.21 -2.23 -2.38
C ILE A 150 -14.72 -3.32 -1.43
N PRO A 151 -14.34 -4.60 -1.64
CA PRO A 151 -14.79 -5.69 -0.78
C PRO A 151 -14.24 -5.56 0.65
N LYS A 152 -15.10 -5.81 1.64
CA LYS A 152 -14.69 -5.89 3.05
C LYS A 152 -13.87 -7.14 3.34
N GLY A 153 -13.06 -7.07 4.39
CA GLY A 153 -12.31 -8.22 4.89
C GLY A 153 -11.12 -8.62 4.01
N ARG A 154 -10.69 -7.77 3.08
CA ARG A 154 -9.46 -8.01 2.29
C ARG A 154 -8.27 -7.19 2.77
N THR A 155 -8.50 -6.24 3.66
CA THR A 155 -7.51 -5.27 4.10
C THR A 155 -6.72 -5.76 5.32
N LEU A 156 -5.40 -5.69 5.21
CA LEU A 156 -4.45 -6.04 6.26
C LEU A 156 -4.10 -4.80 7.08
N TYR A 157 -5.02 -4.43 7.98
CA TYR A 157 -4.81 -3.34 8.93
C TYR A 157 -3.66 -3.64 9.89
N GLY A 158 -2.99 -2.60 10.38
CA GLY A 158 -1.87 -2.72 11.32
C GLY A 158 -0.48 -2.81 10.68
N PHE A 159 -0.38 -2.96 9.35
CA PHE A 159 0.93 -2.99 8.69
C PHE A 159 1.63 -1.60 8.76
N PRO A 160 2.83 -1.51 9.35
CA PRO A 160 3.51 -0.23 9.52
C PRO A 160 4.09 0.27 8.20
N HIS A 161 4.24 1.60 8.06
CA HIS A 161 4.81 2.18 6.85
C HIS A 161 6.29 1.76 6.70
N PRO A 162 6.75 1.32 5.49
CA PRO A 162 8.08 0.74 5.28
C PRO A 162 9.23 1.76 5.25
N SER A 163 8.95 3.07 5.25
CA SER A 163 9.99 4.11 5.25
C SER A 163 10.94 4.03 6.44
N GLY A 164 12.23 4.25 6.21
CA GLY A 164 13.26 4.27 7.26
C GLY A 164 13.09 5.38 8.32
N ALA A 165 12.34 6.45 8.01
CA ALA A 165 12.05 7.51 8.97
C ALA A 165 11.13 7.07 10.15
N ASN A 166 10.55 5.87 10.08
CA ASN A 166 9.70 5.33 11.16
C ASN A 166 10.53 4.48 12.12
N GLY A 167 11.15 5.10 13.13
CA GLY A 167 11.97 4.42 14.14
C GLY A 167 11.22 3.37 14.98
N HIS A 168 9.88 3.42 15.01
CA HIS A 168 9.04 2.46 15.75
C HIS A 168 8.54 1.29 14.90
N ARG A 169 8.90 1.24 13.61
CA ARG A 169 8.38 0.26 12.65
C ARG A 169 8.58 -1.19 13.09
N ALA A 170 9.77 -1.53 13.59
CA ALA A 170 10.09 -2.91 13.96
C ALA A 170 9.20 -3.43 15.11
N ARG A 171 8.98 -2.59 16.13
CA ARG A 171 8.11 -2.92 17.25
C ARG A 171 6.65 -3.06 16.82
N GLN A 172 6.13 -2.08 16.08
CA GLN A 172 4.76 -2.12 15.55
C GLN A 172 4.52 -3.34 14.67
N PHE A 173 5.51 -3.70 13.84
CA PHE A 173 5.41 -4.87 12.99
C PHE A 173 5.33 -6.15 13.82
N GLU A 174 6.20 -6.33 14.82
CA GLU A 174 6.22 -7.55 15.64
C GLU A 174 4.94 -7.70 16.48
N GLU A 175 4.39 -6.60 16.99
CA GLU A 175 3.12 -6.58 17.73
C GLU A 175 1.93 -7.05 16.85
N GLU A 176 1.91 -6.67 15.57
CA GLU A 176 0.80 -6.98 14.63
C GLU A 176 1.02 -8.24 13.78
N LYS A 177 2.23 -8.80 13.77
CA LYS A 177 2.68 -9.83 12.82
C LYS A 177 1.78 -11.06 12.78
N LEU A 178 1.39 -11.58 13.93
CA LEU A 178 0.55 -12.78 14.02
C LEU A 178 -0.85 -12.52 13.44
N THR A 179 -1.44 -11.37 13.78
CA THR A 179 -2.74 -10.92 13.27
C THR A 179 -2.68 -10.74 11.75
N LEU A 180 -1.65 -10.06 11.25
CA LEU A 180 -1.41 -9.84 9.83
C LEU A 180 -1.25 -11.15 9.07
N ARG A 181 -0.45 -12.11 9.58
CA ARG A 181 -0.25 -13.42 8.96
C ARG A 181 -1.55 -14.23 8.91
N LYS A 182 -2.36 -14.21 9.97
CA LYS A 182 -3.67 -14.88 10.01
C LYS A 182 -4.61 -14.28 8.96
N CYS A 183 -4.77 -12.96 8.95
CA CYS A 183 -5.61 -12.25 7.99
C CYS A 183 -5.16 -12.53 6.54
N LEU A 184 -3.85 -12.47 6.27
CA LEU A 184 -3.30 -12.79 4.96
C LEU A 184 -3.68 -14.20 4.50
N LYS A 185 -3.50 -15.20 5.36
CA LYS A 185 -3.84 -16.60 5.06
C LYS A 185 -5.33 -16.76 4.77
N GLU A 186 -6.19 -16.14 5.58
CA GLU A 186 -7.64 -16.17 5.38
C GLU A 186 -8.00 -15.61 4.01
N VAL A 187 -7.57 -14.38 3.70
CA VAL A 187 -7.86 -13.71 2.41
C VAL A 187 -7.38 -14.54 1.21
N LEU A 188 -6.15 -15.04 1.25
CA LEU A 188 -5.59 -15.82 0.15
C LEU A 188 -6.23 -17.21 -0.01
N SER A 189 -6.78 -17.78 1.08
CA SER A 189 -7.53 -19.04 1.03
C SER A 189 -8.98 -18.89 0.56
N GLY A 190 -9.42 -17.66 0.21
CA GLY A 190 -10.80 -17.36 -0.15
C GLY A 190 -11.76 -17.33 1.05
N ARG A 191 -11.24 -17.39 2.28
CA ARG A 191 -11.99 -17.24 3.53
C ARG A 191 -11.89 -15.78 3.95
N PHE A 192 -12.92 -14.98 3.71
CA PHE A 192 -12.86 -13.57 4.10
C PHE A 192 -12.99 -13.43 5.63
N PRO A 193 -12.05 -12.75 6.32
CA PRO A 193 -12.16 -12.51 7.75
C PRO A 193 -13.47 -11.80 8.09
N THR A 194 -14.36 -12.51 8.75
CA THR A 194 -15.49 -11.93 9.48
C THR A 194 -14.93 -11.42 10.81
N SER A 195 -14.83 -10.09 10.95
CA SER A 195 -14.44 -9.36 12.16
C SER A 195 -12.95 -9.35 12.54
N ALA A 196 -12.27 -8.29 12.12
CA ALA A 196 -11.25 -7.63 12.94
C ALA A 196 -11.63 -6.15 13.15
N ALA A 197 -12.94 -5.89 13.30
CA ALA A 197 -13.46 -4.58 13.64
C ALA A 197 -13.44 -4.42 15.17
N LYS A 198 -12.73 -3.39 15.63
CA LYS A 198 -12.65 -2.83 16.99
C LYS A 198 -11.63 -3.47 17.95
N GLN A 199 -10.43 -2.91 17.94
CA GLN A 199 -9.68 -2.57 19.17
C GLN A 199 -8.73 -1.41 18.88
N LEU A 200 -9.25 -0.19 18.70
CA LEU A 200 -8.43 1.03 18.76
C LEU A 200 -9.18 2.26 19.29
N HIS A 201 -10.26 2.05 20.05
CA HIS A 201 -10.93 3.08 20.85
C HIS A 201 -11.07 2.58 22.30
N ALA A 202 -9.96 2.51 23.03
CA ALA A 202 -9.98 2.35 24.48
C ALA A 202 -8.67 2.78 25.14
N VAL A 203 -8.01 3.86 24.67
CA VAL A 203 -7.03 4.58 25.50
C VAL A 203 -7.07 6.06 25.09
N ASN A 204 -7.43 6.91 26.06
CA ASN A 204 -7.46 8.39 26.09
C ASN A 204 -8.85 9.04 25.95
N GLY A 205 -9.36 9.50 27.10
CA GLY A 205 -10.41 10.51 27.18
C GLY A 205 -11.44 10.34 28.27
N SER A 206 -11.10 9.75 29.43
CA SER A 206 -11.70 10.23 30.68
C SER A 206 -11.06 11.58 31.02
N ASP A 207 -11.86 12.47 31.57
CA ASP A 207 -11.55 13.82 32.08
C ASP A 207 -11.52 14.93 31.02
N ILE A 208 -12.64 15.65 30.91
CA ILE A 208 -12.83 16.96 31.54
C ILE A 208 -14.32 17.31 31.42
N GLU A 209 -15.03 17.20 32.55
CA GLU A 209 -16.19 18.04 32.84
C GLU A 209 -15.67 19.42 33.29
N ARG A 210 -16.32 20.47 32.75
CA ARG A 210 -16.31 21.91 33.08
C ARG A 210 -15.78 22.82 31.98
#